data_AF-A0A2N6T2V8-F1
#
_entry.id   AF-A0A2N6T2V8-F1
#
_cell.length_a   1.000
_cell.length_b   1.000
_cell.length_c   1.000
_cell.angle_alpha   90.00
_cell.angle_beta   90.00
_cell.angle_gamma   90.00
#
_symmetry.space_group_name_H-M   'P 1'
#
loop_
_entity.id
_entity.type
_entity.pdbx_description
1 polymer ?
#
loop_
_entity_poly.entity_id
_entity_poly.type
_entity_poly.pdbx_seq_one_letter_code
_entity_poly.pdbx_strand_id
1 'polypeptide(L)'
;RSRKKRRPIIITAREEDAAAIELKKKKKKKKKKKGPQMYETFMTMLGPTCPVPECRHAADNCQVHHIRAWSKGGHTNMDNLAMLCRYHNRTNDDDPEHAYRGRVENIRGTPTWRSPRGHLVANTVHPYGAMTLLYGR
;
A
#
# COMPACT_ATOMS: atom_id res chain seq x y z
N ARG A 1 35.07 15.42 7.39
CA ARG A 1 34.83 14.53 6.21
C ARG A 1 34.46 15.43 5.01
N SER A 2 35.40 15.77 4.13
CA SER A 2 35.16 16.75 3.06
C SER A 2 34.19 16.20 2.01
N ARG A 3 33.14 16.97 1.68
CA ARG A 3 32.23 16.65 0.58
C ARG A 3 32.99 16.93 -0.72
N LYS A 4 33.45 15.88 -1.42
CA LYS A 4 33.97 15.98 -2.79
C LYS A 4 32.90 16.65 -3.68
N LYS A 5 33.07 17.93 -4.02
CA LYS A 5 32.23 18.63 -5.00
C LYS A 5 32.43 17.92 -6.35
N ARG A 6 31.39 17.26 -6.87
CA ARG A 6 31.41 16.69 -8.22
C ARG A 6 31.46 17.85 -9.21
N ARG A 7 32.49 17.89 -10.07
CA ARG A 7 32.55 18.83 -11.19
C ARG A 7 31.54 18.39 -12.25
N PRO A 8 30.74 19.30 -12.84
CA PRO A 8 29.84 18.95 -13.92
C PRO A 8 30.66 18.58 -15.16
N ILE A 9 30.38 17.42 -15.75
CA ILE A 9 30.85 17.08 -17.10
C ILE A 9 29.86 17.75 -18.06
N ILE A 10 30.31 18.78 -18.78
CA ILE A 10 29.53 19.43 -19.83
C ILE A 10 29.65 18.54 -21.06
N ILE A 11 28.69 17.64 -21.25
CA ILE A 11 28.59 16.86 -22.48
C ILE A 11 27.85 17.77 -23.47
N THR A 12 28.51 18.18 -24.55
CA THR A 12 27.87 18.89 -25.66
C THR A 12 27.02 17.90 -26.43
N ALA A 13 25.84 17.58 -25.89
CA ALA A 13 24.84 16.76 -26.57
C ALA A 13 24.24 17.59 -27.72
N ARG A 14 24.03 16.98 -28.89
CA ARG A 14 23.31 17.63 -30.00
C ARG A 14 21.87 17.93 -29.52
N GLU A 15 21.25 18.98 -30.03
CA GLU A 15 19.92 19.44 -29.56
C GLU A 15 18.85 18.32 -29.63
N GLU A 16 18.97 17.42 -30.60
CA GLU A 16 18.17 16.20 -30.77
C GLU A 16 18.22 15.22 -29.58
N ASP A 17 19.36 15.13 -28.89
CA ASP A 17 19.53 14.31 -27.69
C ASP A 17 18.90 14.95 -26.44
N ALA A 18 18.94 16.29 -26.35
CA ALA A 18 18.33 17.03 -25.26
C ALA A 18 16.81 16.85 -25.26
N ALA A 19 16.19 16.89 -26.45
CA ALA A 19 14.76 16.62 -26.64
C ALA A 19 14.38 15.17 -26.26
N ALA A 20 15.21 14.18 -26.61
CA ALA A 20 14.99 12.79 -26.21
C ALA A 20 15.13 12.57 -24.70
N ILE A 21 16.07 13.25 -24.04
CA ILE A 21 16.24 13.23 -22.58
C ILE A 21 15.05 13.92 -21.88
N GLU A 22 14.61 15.06 -22.39
CA GLU A 22 13.38 15.77 -21.97
C GLU A 22 12.15 14.87 -22.08
N LEU A 23 11.97 14.17 -23.21
CA LEU A 23 10.87 13.24 -23.42
C LEU A 23 10.93 12.05 -22.45
N LYS A 24 12.12 11.49 -22.22
CA LYS A 24 12.35 10.42 -21.23
C LYS A 24 12.04 10.90 -19.80
N LYS A 25 12.40 12.15 -19.45
CA LYS A 25 12.06 12.78 -18.16
C LYS A 25 10.55 13.02 -18.03
N LYS A 26 9.87 13.49 -19.08
CA LYS A 26 8.40 13.68 -19.12
C LYS A 26 7.66 12.34 -19.01
N LYS A 27 8.12 11.28 -19.69
CA LYS A 27 7.60 9.90 -19.55
C LYS A 27 7.78 9.33 -18.13
N LYS A 28 8.92 9.60 -17.47
CA LYS A 28 9.14 9.22 -16.06
C LYS A 28 8.24 9.98 -15.07
N LYS A 29 8.00 11.29 -15.29
CA LYS A 29 7.11 12.08 -14.43
C LYS A 29 5.64 11.65 -14.52
N LYS A 30 5.13 11.27 -15.70
CA LYS A 30 3.74 10.81 -15.89
C LYS A 30 3.40 9.48 -15.19
N LYS A 31 4.37 8.73 -14.68
CA LYS A 31 4.15 7.42 -14.02
C LYS A 31 4.01 7.48 -12.50
N LYS A 32 4.18 8.63 -11.84
CA LYS A 32 3.80 8.79 -10.43
C LYS A 32 2.32 9.15 -10.34
N LYS A 33 1.44 8.20 -10.64
CA LYS A 33 0.00 8.36 -10.37
C LYS A 33 -0.15 8.33 -8.85
N LYS A 34 -0.64 9.43 -8.27
CA LYS A 34 -1.06 9.45 -6.86
C LYS A 34 -2.11 8.35 -6.67
N GLY A 35 -1.97 7.56 -5.61
CA GLY A 35 -2.93 6.52 -5.26
C GLY A 35 -4.34 7.09 -5.07
N PRO A 36 -5.35 6.21 -4.98
CA PRO A 36 -6.76 6.58 -4.96
C PRO A 36 -7.17 7.13 -3.59
N GLN A 37 -6.95 8.43 -3.37
CA GLN A 37 -7.43 9.15 -2.18
C GLN A 37 -8.96 9.02 -2.00
N MET A 38 -9.69 8.67 -3.07
CA MET A 38 -11.15 8.57 -3.06
C MET A 38 -11.74 7.48 -2.14
N TYR A 39 -10.97 6.46 -1.75
CA TYR A 39 -11.47 5.36 -0.91
C TYR A 39 -10.98 5.39 0.54
N GLU A 40 -10.17 6.39 0.92
CA GLU A 40 -9.59 6.47 2.27
C GLU A 40 -10.67 6.56 3.34
N THR A 41 -11.63 7.49 3.19
CA THR A 41 -12.74 7.68 4.15
C THR A 41 -13.57 6.41 4.31
N PHE A 42 -13.94 5.76 3.21
CA PHE A 42 -14.69 4.51 3.25
C PHE A 42 -13.89 3.41 3.97
N MET A 43 -12.59 3.29 3.69
CA MET A 43 -11.79 2.22 4.28
C MET A 43 -11.55 2.44 5.79
N THR A 44 -11.36 3.69 6.22
CA THR A 44 -11.32 4.04 7.66
C THR A 44 -12.63 3.66 8.37
N MET A 45 -13.78 3.82 7.71
CA MET A 45 -15.07 3.40 8.27
C MET A 45 -15.20 1.86 8.35
N LEU A 46 -14.71 1.13 7.35
CA LEU A 46 -14.76 -0.34 7.33
C LEU A 46 -13.91 -0.95 8.46
N GLY A 47 -12.75 -0.37 8.75
CA GLY A 47 -11.85 -0.81 9.82
C GLY A 47 -11.12 0.36 10.47
N PRO A 48 -11.32 0.63 11.78
CA PRO A 48 -10.77 1.82 12.45
C PRO A 48 -9.28 1.70 12.76
N THR A 49 -8.69 0.51 12.62
CA THR A 49 -7.28 0.22 12.90
C THR A 49 -6.68 -0.69 11.84
N CYS A 50 -5.36 -0.75 11.80
CA CYS A 50 -4.63 -1.73 11.00
C CYS A 50 -5.11 -3.17 11.32
N PRO A 51 -5.42 -4.02 10.33
CA PRO A 51 -6.07 -5.32 10.54
C PRO A 51 -5.14 -6.41 11.09
N VAL A 52 -3.85 -6.12 11.24
CA VAL A 52 -2.88 -7.07 11.82
C VAL A 52 -3.13 -7.20 13.33
N PRO A 53 -3.14 -8.42 13.90
CA PRO A 53 -3.43 -8.66 15.31
C PRO A 53 -2.55 -7.80 16.23
N GLU A 54 -3.14 -7.32 17.33
CA GLU A 54 -2.50 -6.47 18.33
C GLU A 54 -2.03 -5.09 17.83
N CYS A 55 -2.21 -4.76 16.56
CA CYS A 55 -1.82 -3.45 16.04
C CYS A 55 -2.82 -2.38 16.53
N ARG A 56 -2.30 -1.32 17.17
CA ARG A 56 -3.12 -0.20 17.68
C ARG A 56 -3.07 1.06 16.81
N HIS A 57 -2.48 0.97 15.62
CA HIS A 57 -2.42 2.12 14.71
C HIS A 57 -3.81 2.38 14.14
N ALA A 58 -4.31 3.59 14.38
CA ALA A 58 -5.56 4.08 13.78
C ALA A 58 -5.45 4.11 12.25
N ALA A 59 -6.56 3.84 11.57
CA ALA A 59 -6.65 3.83 10.12
C ALA A 59 -6.29 5.19 9.49
N ASP A 60 -6.55 6.31 10.18
CA ASP A 60 -6.16 7.65 9.73
C ASP A 60 -4.63 7.84 9.59
N ASN A 61 -3.85 7.05 10.34
CA ASN A 61 -2.39 7.02 10.26
C ASN A 61 -1.85 5.87 9.40
N CYS A 62 -2.75 5.14 8.74
CA CYS A 62 -2.41 4.03 7.86
C CYS A 62 -2.32 4.50 6.41
N GLN A 63 -1.79 3.62 5.57
CA GLN A 63 -1.70 3.79 4.14
C GLN A 63 -2.67 2.82 3.48
N VAL A 64 -3.26 3.25 2.37
CA VAL A 64 -4.03 2.37 1.50
C VAL A 64 -3.09 1.32 0.90
N HIS A 65 -3.41 0.05 1.14
CA HIS A 65 -2.71 -1.12 0.68
C HIS A 65 -3.57 -1.88 -0.34
N HIS A 66 -2.96 -2.33 -1.43
CA HIS A 66 -3.60 -3.21 -2.41
C HIS A 66 -3.32 -4.67 -2.03
N ILE A 67 -4.35 -5.42 -1.63
CA ILE A 67 -4.26 -6.83 -1.23
C ILE A 67 -3.66 -7.69 -2.36
N ARG A 68 -4.24 -7.58 -3.56
CA ARG A 68 -3.58 -7.98 -4.81
C ARG A 68 -2.87 -6.76 -5.36
N ALA A 69 -1.55 -6.84 -5.45
CA ALA A 69 -0.73 -5.75 -5.97
C ALA A 69 -1.23 -5.24 -7.33
N TRP A 70 -1.26 -3.92 -7.50
CA TRP A 70 -1.67 -3.27 -8.74
C TRP A 70 -0.86 -3.74 -9.96
N SER A 71 0.45 -3.95 -9.78
CA SER A 71 1.36 -4.47 -10.82
C SER A 71 0.99 -5.88 -11.29
N LYS A 72 0.31 -6.67 -10.45
CA LYS A 72 -0.21 -8.01 -10.75
C LYS A 72 -1.69 -7.98 -11.20
N GLY A 73 -2.19 -6.82 -11.61
CA GLY A 73 -3.56 -6.62 -12.10
C GLY A 73 -4.61 -6.40 -11.01
N GLY A 74 -4.21 -6.07 -9.77
CA GLY A 74 -5.15 -5.73 -8.71
C GLY A 74 -5.91 -4.43 -8.99
N HIS A 75 -7.23 -4.47 -8.81
CA HIS A 75 -8.09 -3.30 -9.00
C HIS A 75 -8.01 -2.34 -7.82
N THR A 76 -8.43 -1.10 -8.07
CA THR A 76 -8.55 -0.06 -7.05
C THR A 76 -10.02 0.05 -6.68
N ASN A 77 -10.48 -0.85 -5.82
CA ASN A 77 -11.86 -0.94 -5.34
C ASN A 77 -11.88 -1.46 -3.89
N MET A 78 -13.02 -1.37 -3.21
CA MET A 78 -13.12 -1.75 -1.80
C MET A 78 -12.77 -3.21 -1.54
N ASP A 79 -13.00 -4.10 -2.51
CA ASP A 79 -12.68 -5.52 -2.39
C ASP A 79 -11.17 -5.78 -2.30
N ASN A 80 -10.35 -4.93 -2.92
CA ASN A 80 -8.91 -5.13 -3.03
C ASN A 80 -8.06 -4.16 -2.18
N LEU A 81 -8.70 -3.33 -1.35
CA LEU A 81 -8.01 -2.32 -0.55
C LEU A 81 -8.11 -2.61 0.95
N ALA A 82 -7.08 -2.23 1.70
CA ALA A 82 -7.05 -2.28 3.16
C ALA A 82 -6.21 -1.13 3.74
N MET A 83 -6.50 -0.70 4.97
CA MET A 83 -5.67 0.28 5.70
C MET A 83 -4.59 -0.44 6.50
N LEU A 84 -3.31 -0.27 6.13
CA LEU A 84 -2.19 -0.84 6.87
C LEU A 84 -1.28 0.26 7.40
N CYS A 85 -0.80 0.11 8.64
CA CYS A 85 0.22 1.02 9.16
C CYS A 85 1.50 0.90 8.33
N ARG A 86 2.34 1.93 8.34
CA ARG A 86 3.58 1.96 7.52
C ARG A 86 4.46 0.72 7.73
N TYR A 87 4.55 0.20 8.95
CA TYR A 87 5.33 -0.99 9.26
C TYR A 87 4.71 -2.23 8.60
N HIS A 88 3.45 -2.53 8.89
CA HIS A 88 2.78 -3.71 8.35
C HIS A 88 2.60 -3.66 6.84
N ASN A 89 2.38 -2.47 6.25
CA ASN A 89 2.35 -2.31 4.79
C ASN A 89 3.68 -2.70 4.15
N ARG A 90 4.81 -2.36 4.78
CA ARG A 90 6.15 -2.71 4.28
C ARG A 90 6.49 -4.18 4.44
N THR A 91 5.99 -4.80 5.51
CA THR A 91 6.32 -6.19 5.87
C THR A 91 5.25 -7.19 5.45
N ASN A 92 4.18 -6.75 4.80
CA ASN A 92 3.12 -7.59 4.29
C ASN A 92 3.66 -8.50 3.18
N ASP A 93 3.24 -9.76 3.18
CA ASP A 93 3.59 -10.70 2.13
C ASP A 93 2.62 -10.55 0.93
N ASP A 94 2.95 -9.64 0.00
CA ASP A 94 2.13 -9.36 -1.21
C ASP A 94 2.09 -10.52 -2.22
N ASP A 95 3.01 -11.47 -2.08
CA ASP A 95 3.10 -12.65 -2.91
C ASP A 95 2.62 -13.87 -2.13
N PRO A 96 1.52 -14.54 -2.54
CA PRO A 96 1.01 -15.71 -1.85
C PRO A 96 2.01 -16.88 -1.76
N GLU A 97 3.00 -16.94 -2.65
CA GLU A 97 4.06 -17.95 -2.64
C GLU A 97 5.09 -17.71 -1.53
N HIS A 98 5.14 -16.48 -0.99
CA HIS A 98 6.02 -16.11 0.11
C HIS A 98 5.18 -15.95 1.38
N ALA A 99 5.45 -16.72 2.43
CA ALA A 99 4.70 -16.69 3.68
C ALA A 99 5.65 -16.61 4.88
N TYR A 100 6.20 -15.43 5.14
CA TYR A 100 7.15 -15.19 6.24
C TYR A 100 6.51 -14.46 7.42
N ARG A 101 5.73 -13.40 7.14
CA ARG A 101 5.09 -12.54 8.15
C ARG A 101 3.58 -12.50 8.04
N GLY A 102 3.02 -13.15 7.03
CA GLY A 102 1.60 -13.18 6.77
C GLY A 102 1.17 -12.01 5.90
N ARG A 103 -0.10 -12.05 5.51
CA ARG A 103 -0.67 -11.10 4.56
C ARG A 103 -2.07 -10.68 4.96
N VAL A 104 -2.49 -9.51 4.54
CA VAL A 104 -3.88 -9.10 4.68
C VAL A 104 -4.71 -9.66 3.52
N GLU A 105 -5.89 -10.19 3.84
CA GLU A 105 -6.90 -10.62 2.89
C GLU A 105 -8.23 -9.97 3.22
N ASN A 106 -9.08 -9.76 2.22
CA ASN A 106 -10.42 -9.26 2.45
C ASN A 106 -11.38 -10.43 2.67
N ILE A 107 -11.88 -10.59 3.89
CA ILE A 107 -12.81 -11.66 4.25
C ILE A 107 -14.19 -11.04 4.42
N ARG A 108 -15.07 -11.24 3.43
CA ARG A 108 -16.45 -10.73 3.42
C ARG A 108 -16.56 -9.22 3.67
N GLY A 109 -15.64 -8.43 3.11
CA GLY A 109 -15.59 -6.98 3.29
C GLY A 109 -14.77 -6.52 4.50
N THR A 110 -14.25 -7.44 5.32
CA THR A 110 -13.40 -7.13 6.47
C THR A 110 -11.94 -7.51 6.17
N PRO A 111 -11.03 -6.54 6.03
CA PRO A 111 -9.60 -6.81 5.98
C PRO A 111 -9.15 -7.60 7.22
N THR A 112 -8.60 -8.79 7.00
CA THR A 112 -8.22 -9.74 8.05
C THR A 112 -6.81 -10.24 7.75
N TRP A 113 -5.97 -10.34 8.76
CA TRP A 113 -4.63 -10.89 8.58
C TRP A 113 -4.66 -12.42 8.53
N ARG A 114 -3.99 -12.98 7.54
CA ARG A 114 -3.69 -14.40 7.41
C ARG A 114 -2.25 -14.65 7.84
N SER A 115 -2.08 -15.51 8.84
CA SER A 115 -0.76 -15.95 9.30
C SER A 115 0.02 -16.70 8.20
N PRO A 116 1.36 -16.80 8.32
CA PRO A 116 2.17 -17.67 7.46
C PRO A 116 1.68 -19.12 7.39
N ARG A 117 1.06 -19.60 8.46
CA ARG A 117 0.49 -20.95 8.57
C ARG A 117 -0.94 -21.07 8.02
N GLY A 118 -1.50 -20.00 7.47
CA GLY A 118 -2.82 -19.99 6.84
C GLY A 118 -4.00 -19.63 7.76
N HIS A 119 -3.80 -19.48 9.07
CA HIS A 119 -4.87 -19.06 9.99
C HIS A 119 -5.30 -17.62 9.74
N LEU A 120 -6.61 -17.38 9.67
CA LEU A 120 -7.21 -16.05 9.66
C LEU A 120 -7.35 -15.56 11.10
N VAL A 121 -6.75 -14.42 11.41
CA VAL A 121 -6.80 -13.81 12.75
C VAL A 121 -7.22 -12.36 12.60
N ALA A 122 -8.35 -12.02 13.22
CA ALA A 122 -8.84 -10.66 13.26
C ALA A 122 -8.08 -9.84 14.32
N ASN A 123 -7.95 -8.53 14.08
CA ASN A 123 -7.52 -7.60 15.11
C ASN A 123 -8.71 -7.21 15.99
N THR A 124 -8.64 -7.56 17.28
CA THR A 124 -9.71 -7.31 18.27
C THR A 124 -9.48 -6.06 19.12
N VAL A 125 -8.40 -5.29 18.87
CA VAL A 125 -8.07 -4.09 19.65
C VAL A 125 -9.18 -3.03 19.58
N HIS A 126 -9.79 -2.85 18.40
CA HIS A 126 -10.85 -1.88 18.19
C HIS A 126 -11.90 -2.43 17.22
N PRO A 127 -12.80 -3.33 17.69
CA PRO A 127 -13.67 -4.11 16.83
C PRO A 127 -14.83 -3.30 16.21
N TYR A 128 -14.96 -2.02 16.55
CA TYR A 128 -16.10 -1.16 16.18
C TYR A 128 -16.05 -0.62 14.72
N GLY A 129 -15.53 -1.40 13.78
CA GLY A 129 -15.63 -1.08 12.35
C GLY A 129 -17.05 -1.29 11.82
N ALA A 130 -17.42 -0.58 10.75
CA ALA A 130 -18.76 -0.66 10.17
C ALA A 130 -19.17 -2.10 9.83
N MET A 131 -18.26 -2.91 9.30
CA MET A 131 -18.56 -4.31 8.95
C MET A 131 -18.85 -5.17 10.18
N THR A 132 -18.09 -5.00 11.26
CA THR A 132 -18.34 -5.73 12.51
C THR A 132 -19.65 -5.28 13.16
N LEU A 133 -19.97 -3.98 13.13
CA LEU A 133 -21.20 -3.47 13.72
C LEU A 133 -22.46 -3.89 12.94
N LEU A 134 -22.38 -3.95 11.61
CA LEU A 134 -23.53 -4.30 10.75
C LEU A 134 -23.72 -5.82 10.60
N TYR A 135 -22.62 -6.59 10.55
CA TYR A 135 -22.64 -8.00 10.18
C TYR A 135 -21.95 -8.94 11.17
N GLY A 136 -21.39 -8.43 12.27
CA GLY A 136 -20.60 -9.21 13.25
C GLY A 136 -21.42 -10.02 14.26
N ARG A 137 -22.51 -10.67 13.83
CA ARG A 137 -23.29 -11.64 14.62
C ARG A 137 -23.00 -13.07 14.18
#